data_AF-K1SWP7-F1
#
_entry.id   AF-K1SWP7-F1
#
_cell.length_a   1.000
_cell.length_b   1.000
_cell.length_c   1.000
_cell.angle_alpha   90.00
_cell.angle_beta   90.00
_cell.angle_gamma   90.00
#
_symmetry.space_group_name_H-M   'P 1'
#
loop_
_entity.id
_entity.type
_entity.pdbx_description
1 polymer ?
#
loop_
_entity_poly.entity_id
_entity_poly.type
_entity_poly.pdbx_seq_one_letter_code
_entity_poly.pdbx_strand_id
1 'polypeptide(L)'
;MSPAINEELLVLAMCAYGGLVLMVCYDAIRIFRRVFRASIIRVIVEDVIFWTVAALFIFQIFFKYNYGRPRYYGVIAVLGTMALFEWLVGKRV
;
A
#
# COMPACT_ATOMS: atom_id res chain seq x y z
N MET A 1 -16.51 23.31 8.01
CA MET A 1 -16.23 22.67 6.70
C MET A 1 -17.40 21.75 6.35
N SER A 2 -17.70 21.55 5.06
CA SER A 2 -18.85 20.70 4.69
C SER A 2 -18.58 19.23 5.08
N PRO A 3 -19.59 18.47 5.54
CA PRO A 3 -19.43 17.07 5.91
C PRO A 3 -18.84 16.22 4.77
N ALA A 4 -19.24 16.51 3.53
CA ALA A 4 -18.75 15.83 2.34
C ALA A 4 -17.23 15.99 2.16
N ILE A 5 -16.68 17.20 2.29
CA ILE A 5 -15.23 17.45 2.13
C ILE A 5 -14.43 16.67 3.18
N ASN A 6 -14.94 16.57 4.42
CA ASN A 6 -14.29 15.82 5.47
C ASN A 6 -14.23 14.32 5.18
N GLU A 7 -15.30 13.75 4.62
CA GLU A 7 -15.31 12.33 4.21
C GLU A 7 -14.31 12.06 3.09
N GLU A 8 -14.23 12.93 2.08
CA GLU A 8 -13.28 12.77 0.97
C GLU A 8 -11.82 12.88 1.44
N LEU A 9 -11.56 13.81 2.37
CA LEU A 9 -10.24 13.96 2.98
C LEU A 9 -9.87 12.74 3.82
N LEU A 10 -10.83 12.15 4.54
CA LEU A 10 -10.62 10.94 5.32
C LEU A 10 -10.29 9.76 4.42
N VAL A 11 -11.00 9.58 3.29
CA VAL A 11 -10.65 8.58 2.27
C VAL A 11 -9.22 8.78 1.80
N LEU A 12 -8.85 10.02 1.44
CA LEU A 12 -7.52 10.33 0.93
C LEU A 12 -6.44 9.97 1.96
N ALA A 13 -6.65 10.33 3.23
CA ALA A 13 -5.76 10.01 4.33
C ALA A 13 -5.64 8.48 4.55
N MET A 14 -6.76 7.74 4.48
CA MET A 14 -6.77 6.28 4.61
C MET A 14 -6.06 5.58 3.45
N CYS A 15 -6.21 6.10 2.22
CA CYS A 15 -5.47 5.62 1.06
C CYS A 15 -3.96 5.85 1.20
N ALA A 16 -3.55 7.06 1.61
CA ALA A 16 -2.14 7.35 1.88
C ALA A 16 -1.58 6.45 3.00
N TYR A 17 -2.31 6.30 4.10
CA TYR A 17 -1.97 5.38 5.18
C TYR A 17 -1.84 3.93 4.68
N GLY A 18 -2.77 3.49 3.84
CA GLY A 18 -2.71 2.16 3.23
C GLY A 18 -1.44 1.95 2.41
N GLY A 19 -1.05 2.92 1.58
CA GLY A 19 0.22 2.87 0.83
C GLY A 19 1.45 2.79 1.74
N LEU A 20 1.44 3.51 2.87
CA LEU A 20 2.51 3.44 3.86
C LEU A 20 2.63 2.05 4.49
N VAL A 21 1.50 1.49 4.94
CA VAL A 21 1.45 0.15 5.55
C VAL A 21 1.96 -0.90 4.57
N LEU A 22 1.55 -0.83 3.30
CA LEU A 22 2.03 -1.74 2.26
C LEU A 22 3.55 -1.68 2.12
N MET A 23 4.14 -0.49 2.06
CA MET A 23 5.59 -0.37 1.92
C MET A 23 6.35 -0.91 3.13
N VAL A 24 5.88 -0.61 4.35
CA VAL A 24 6.51 -1.14 5.58
C VAL A 24 6.47 -2.67 5.60
N CYS A 25 5.34 -3.27 5.24
CA CYS A 25 5.22 -4.73 5.14
C CYS A 25 6.10 -5.31 4.03
N TYR A 26 6.17 -4.65 2.87
CA TYR A 26 7.00 -5.11 1.75
C TYR A 26 8.50 -5.03 2.07
N ASP A 27 8.94 -3.97 2.75
CA ASP A 27 10.33 -3.82 3.19
C ASP A 27 10.71 -4.89 4.21
N ALA A 28 9.82 -5.27 5.12
CA ALA A 28 10.06 -6.39 6.01
C ALA A 28 10.35 -7.68 5.22
N ILE A 29 9.56 -7.98 4.20
CA ILE A 29 9.78 -9.13 3.30
C ILE A 29 11.14 -9.01 2.58
N ARG A 30 11.48 -7.83 2.06
CA ARG A 30 12.79 -7.57 1.43
C ARG A 30 13.95 -7.84 2.39
N ILE A 31 13.85 -7.39 3.64
CA ILE A 31 14.86 -7.65 4.69
C ILE A 31 14.98 -9.16 4.95
N PHE A 32 13.86 -9.87 5.11
CA PHE A 32 13.87 -11.32 5.31
C PHE A 32 14.54 -12.07 4.13
N ARG A 33 14.37 -11.60 2.89
CA ARG A 33 15.05 -12.17 1.71
C ARG A 33 16.56 -11.94 1.71
N ARG A 34 17.04 -10.84 2.29
CA ARG A 34 18.48 -10.58 2.43
C ARG A 34 19.11 -11.43 3.52
N VAL A 35 18.39 -11.62 4.63
CA VAL A 35 18.86 -12.44 5.76
C VAL A 35 18.88 -13.93 5.40
N PHE A 36 17.82 -14.43 4.75
CA PHE A 36 17.71 -15.83 4.33
C PHE A 36 17.81 -15.91 2.82
N ARG A 37 18.90 -16.50 2.28
CA ARG A 37 19.07 -16.75 0.83
C ARG A 37 17.80 -17.41 0.26
N ALA A 38 16.99 -16.62 -0.43
CA ALA A 38 15.74 -17.08 -1.01
C ALA A 38 15.99 -17.59 -2.44
N SER A 39 15.45 -18.76 -2.77
CA SER A 39 15.39 -19.22 -4.16
C SER A 39 14.39 -18.38 -4.96
N ILE A 40 14.57 -18.31 -6.28
CA ILE A 40 13.69 -17.54 -7.17
C ILE A 40 12.22 -17.93 -7.02
N ILE A 41 11.93 -19.22 -6.82
CA ILE A 41 10.57 -19.74 -6.62
C ILE A 41 9.95 -19.17 -5.33
N ARG A 42 10.71 -19.13 -4.24
CA ARG A 42 10.24 -18.55 -2.97
C ARG A 42 9.90 -17.07 -3.11
N VAL A 43 10.74 -16.31 -3.82
CA VAL A 43 10.50 -14.88 -4.08
C VAL A 43 9.20 -14.68 -4.84
N ILE A 44 8.96 -15.46 -5.90
CA ILE A 44 7.73 -15.37 -6.71
C ILE A 44 6.50 -15.67 -5.85
N VAL A 45 6.53 -16.75 -5.06
CA VAL A 45 5.40 -17.13 -4.19
C VAL A 45 5.11 -16.05 -3.16
N GLU A 46 6.13 -15.53 -2.48
CA GLU A 46 5.99 -14.45 -1.51
C GLU A 46 5.40 -13.18 -2.15
N ASP A 47 5.86 -12.80 -3.35
CA ASP A 47 5.36 -11.62 -4.07
C ASP A 47 3.89 -11.80 -4.48
N VAL A 48 3.51 -12.95 -5.05
CA VAL A 48 2.12 -13.21 -5.46
C VAL A 48 1.18 -13.13 -4.26
N ILE A 49 1.57 -13.74 -3.12
CA ILE A 49 0.79 -13.69 -1.89
C ILE A 49 0.68 -12.24 -1.41
N PHE A 50 1.81 -11.53 -1.34
CA PHE A 50 1.85 -10.15 -0.87
C PHE A 50 0.97 -9.24 -1.72
N TRP A 51 1.11 -9.25 -3.05
CA TRP A 51 0.35 -8.39 -3.95
C TRP A 51 -1.14 -8.73 -3.94
N THR A 52 -1.51 -10.00 -3.76
CA THR A 52 -2.92 -10.41 -3.61
C THR A 52 -3.52 -9.83 -2.33
N VAL A 53 -2.83 -9.99 -1.20
CA VAL A 53 -3.28 -9.44 0.09
C VAL A 53 -3.31 -7.90 0.05
N ALA A 54 -2.31 -7.28 -0.58
CA ALA A 54 -2.23 -5.83 -0.75
C ALA A 54 -3.42 -5.30 -1.56
N ALA A 55 -3.75 -5.95 -2.67
CA ALA A 55 -4.92 -5.61 -3.47
C ALA A 55 -6.20 -5.71 -2.64
N LEU A 56 -6.43 -6.83 -1.95
CA LEU A 56 -7.60 -7.02 -1.09
C LEU A 56 -7.69 -5.94 0.00
N PHE A 57 -6.59 -5.64 0.67
CA PHE A 57 -6.52 -4.60 1.71
C PHE A 57 -6.90 -3.21 1.17
N ILE A 58 -6.33 -2.80 0.02
CA ILE A 58 -6.67 -1.52 -0.60
C ILE A 58 -8.13 -1.49 -1.07
N PHE A 59 -8.63 -2.58 -1.66
CA PHE A 59 -10.04 -2.70 -2.03
C PHE A 59 -10.98 -2.57 -0.82
N GLN A 60 -10.63 -3.14 0.32
CA GLN A 60 -11.41 -2.99 1.56
C GLN A 60 -11.51 -1.53 2.02
N ILE A 61 -10.43 -0.75 1.87
CA ILE A 61 -10.46 0.70 2.16
C ILE A 61 -11.46 1.40 1.22
N PHE A 62 -11.46 1.08 -0.07
CA PHE A 62 -12.41 1.64 -1.04
C PHE A 62 -13.86 1.23 -0.76
N PHE A 63 -14.12 -0.02 -0.34
CA PHE A 63 -15.47 -0.43 0.02
C PHE A 63 -15.98 0.28 1.27
N LYS A 64 -15.14 0.37 2.32
CA LYS A 64 -15.55 0.93 3.61
C LYS A 64 -15.81 2.43 3.57
N TYR A 65 -14.94 3.19 2.91
CA TYR A 65 -15.00 4.66 2.94
C TYR A 65 -15.55 5.28 1.66
N ASN A 66 -15.79 4.49 0.62
CA ASN A 66 -16.15 5.00 -0.70
C ASN A 66 -17.34 4.32 -1.36
N TYR A 67 -18.10 3.50 -0.62
CA TYR A 67 -19.24 2.74 -1.14
C TYR A 67 -18.91 1.94 -2.41
N GLY A 68 -17.64 1.53 -2.57
CA GLY A 68 -17.17 0.79 -3.74
C GLY A 68 -17.01 1.61 -5.03
N ARG A 69 -17.11 2.95 -5.00
CA ARG A 69 -16.80 3.79 -6.17
C ARG A 69 -15.28 3.99 -6.27
N PRO A 70 -14.62 3.52 -7.34
CA PRO A 70 -13.19 3.76 -7.52
C PRO A 70 -12.94 5.25 -7.73
N ARG A 71 -12.16 5.86 -6.84
CA ARG A 71 -11.75 7.26 -6.96
C ARG A 71 -10.27 7.34 -7.29
N TYR A 72 -9.96 7.93 -8.45
CA TYR A 72 -8.59 8.01 -8.97
C TYR A 72 -7.62 8.70 -8.00
N TYR A 73 -8.08 9.70 -7.24
CA TYR A 73 -7.25 10.37 -6.24
C TYR A 73 -6.78 9.42 -5.12
N GLY A 74 -7.57 8.40 -4.76
CA GLY A 74 -7.18 7.42 -3.75
C GLY A 74 -6.06 6.50 -4.25
N VAL A 75 -6.13 6.11 -5.53
CA VAL A 75 -5.05 5.34 -6.19
C VAL A 75 -3.78 6.18 -6.27
N ILE A 76 -3.90 7.45 -6.67
CA ILE A 76 -2.77 8.39 -6.69
C ILE A 76 -2.17 8.57 -5.29
N ALA A 77 -2.99 8.63 -4.24
CA ALA A 77 -2.50 8.72 -2.87
C ALA A 77 -1.72 7.46 -2.44
N VAL A 78 -2.24 6.26 -2.71
CA VAL A 78 -1.54 5.00 -2.42
C VAL A 78 -0.19 4.96 -3.14
N LEU A 79 -0.19 5.13 -4.47
CA LEU A 79 1.02 5.07 -5.29
C LEU A 79 2.00 6.20 -4.95
N GLY A 80 1.49 7.39 -4.68
CA GLY A 80 2.27 8.56 -4.28
C GLY A 80 2.98 8.32 -2.94
N THR A 81 2.29 7.76 -1.95
CA THR A 81 2.92 7.39 -0.68
C THR A 81 3.94 6.28 -0.86
N MET A 82 3.67 5.29 -1.70
CA MET A 82 4.64 4.22 -2.01
C MET A 82 5.93 4.78 -2.63
N ALA A 83 5.80 5.63 -3.66
CA ALA A 83 6.93 6.28 -4.31
C ALA A 83 7.71 7.20 -3.35
N LEU A 84 6.99 7.97 -2.52
CA LEU A 84 7.60 8.84 -1.53
C LEU A 84 8.37 8.03 -0.47
N PHE A 85 7.80 6.94 0.01
CA PHE A 85 8.46 6.06 0.97
C PHE A 85 9.72 5.44 0.38
N GLU A 86 9.66 4.92 -0.84
CA GLU A 86 10.83 4.36 -1.54
C GLU A 86 11.93 5.43 -1.73
N TRP A 87 11.56 6.67 -2.05
CA TRP A 87 12.51 7.77 -2.19
C TRP A 87 13.17 8.17 -0.86
N LEU A 88 12.42 8.17 0.24
CA LEU A 88 12.90 8.59 1.57
C LEU A 88 13.67 7.50 2.32
N VAL A 89 13.17 6.26 2.25
CA VAL A 89 13.58 5.11 3.07
C VAL A 89 14.27 4.06 2.19
N GLY A 90 13.65 3.69 1.06
CA GLY A 90 14.10 2.59 0.20
C GLY A 90 15.54 2.76 -0.32
N LYS A 91 16.01 3.98 -0.56
CA LYS A 91 17.42 4.25 -0.93
C LYS A 91 18.45 3.85 0.13
N ARG A 92 18.03 3.63 1.38
CA ARG A 92 18.94 3.31 2.51
C ARG A 92 18.87 1.85 2.96
N VAL A 93 17.87 1.10 2.48
CA VAL A 93 17.65 -0.31 2.82
C VAL A 93 18.27 -1.15 1.74
#